data_AF-A0A5J4U2T1-F1
#
_entry.id   AF-A0A5J4U2T1-F1
#
_cell.length_a   1.000
_cell.length_b   1.000
_cell.length_c   1.000
_cell.angle_alpha   90.00
_cell.angle_beta   90.00
_cell.angle_gamma   90.00
#
_symmetry.space_group_name_H-M   'P 1'
#
loop_
_entity.id
_entity.type
_entity.pdbx_description
1 polymer ?
#
loop_
_entity_poly.entity_id
_entity_poly.type
_entity_poly.pdbx_seq_one_letter_code
_entity_poly.pdbx_strand_id
1 'polypeptide(L)'
;MFLNILKQPCEALAKAAPIDIPNIIPQILPLVLFIWKNSDTYRPRLGSLLPKFSNEVIRRCQASIFFEDIFNGNVSYVIQALMDSVQAGRAWEDQINSMLKSVKGMRDHIEEYRNLEWKVDAKDILPKLLAFMQRCRELIDVCSSYVQFGIKLSTKIPLFTGPSGMTLETSFNDTQAKFTRYISALKGLKYNVLDAQETKWHEDYTTLKDNIGDLEQMLSSTIGAAFQYANSVQQALDVYKTLKRVAVRKHIKDEVEKNKSAIWHLFKSAIASIQADFERQKSAPPIPQQWPQYAGAAVWANTLIERIEEQVGLIEDSGLSFVSEAEKQESDKTIEMLKNNMVLYIKNNFSQWLREAVENVDFEQLKNGVLFLRQTPGQQMLRCNFEVKLLRLFNEVQYWQKLPTIAQIPTEVLKFVIEEII
;
A
#
# COMPACT_ATOMS: atom_id res chain seq x y z
N MET A 1 -24.48 44.09 35.45
CA MET A 1 -23.00 44.07 35.54
C MET A 1 -22.44 42.66 35.34
N PHE A 2 -22.89 41.63 36.08
CA PHE A 2 -22.36 40.25 35.98
C PHE A 2 -22.42 39.59 34.58
N LEU A 3 -23.50 39.78 33.81
CA LEU A 3 -23.58 39.23 32.45
C LEU A 3 -22.70 39.96 31.42
N ASN A 4 -22.25 41.19 31.69
CA ASN A 4 -21.36 41.90 30.77
C ASN A 4 -20.00 41.22 30.65
N ILE A 5 -19.58 40.47 31.68
CA ILE A 5 -18.31 39.74 31.71
C ILE A 5 -18.32 38.61 30.67
N LEU A 6 -19.50 38.05 30.36
CA LEU A 6 -19.66 37.03 29.32
C LEU A 6 -19.71 37.61 27.91
N LYS A 7 -19.94 38.92 27.73
CA LYS A 7 -20.18 39.53 26.42
C LYS A 7 -19.03 39.29 25.44
N GLN A 8 -17.79 39.58 25.86
CA GLN A 8 -16.61 39.46 25.00
C GLN A 8 -16.31 37.99 24.62
N PRO A 9 -16.30 37.01 25.55
CA PRO A 9 -16.16 35.59 25.19
C PRO A 9 -17.31 35.06 24.32
N CYS A 10 -18.56 35.50 24.55
CA CYS A 10 -19.70 35.13 23.71
C CYS A 10 -19.57 35.70 22.29
N GLU A 11 -19.11 36.94 22.14
CA GLU A 11 -18.86 37.55 20.83
C GLU A 11 -17.71 36.86 20.09
N ALA A 12 -16.68 36.43 20.82
CA ALA A 12 -15.60 35.62 20.26
C ALA A 12 -16.13 34.28 19.75
N LEU A 13 -16.93 33.56 20.56
CA LEU A 13 -17.55 32.29 20.17
C LEU A 13 -18.48 32.46 18.95
N ALA A 14 -19.28 33.52 18.92
CA ALA A 14 -20.22 33.79 17.82
C ALA A 14 -19.53 34.05 16.47
N LYS A 15 -18.24 34.37 16.46
CA LYS A 15 -17.42 34.61 15.26
C LYS A 15 -16.39 33.50 14.99
N ALA A 16 -16.17 32.59 15.93
CA ALA A 16 -15.13 31.57 15.85
C ALA A 16 -15.38 30.56 14.72
N ALA A 17 -14.30 30.08 14.10
CA ALA A 17 -14.35 28.85 13.30
C ALA A 17 -14.31 27.63 14.25
N PRO A 18 -14.78 26.44 13.84
CA PRO A 18 -14.81 25.26 14.70
C PRO A 18 -13.46 24.91 15.33
N ILE A 19 -12.37 25.09 14.58
CA ILE A 19 -11.00 24.85 15.05
C ILE A 19 -10.57 25.76 16.21
N ASP A 20 -11.13 26.97 16.31
CA ASP A 20 -10.78 27.95 17.35
C ASP A 20 -11.64 27.78 18.62
N ILE A 21 -12.80 27.12 18.50
CA ILE A 21 -13.74 26.93 19.60
C ILE A 21 -13.08 26.29 20.84
N PRO A 22 -12.26 25.22 20.72
CA PRO A 22 -11.54 24.63 21.85
C PRO A 22 -10.70 25.62 22.68
N ASN A 23 -10.16 26.68 22.06
CA ASN A 23 -9.34 27.68 22.75
C ASN A 23 -10.17 28.77 23.47
N ILE A 24 -11.42 28.96 23.03
CA ILE A 24 -12.34 29.97 23.58
C ILE A 24 -13.15 29.38 24.75
N ILE A 25 -13.52 28.10 24.69
CA ILE A 25 -14.32 27.42 25.71
C ILE A 25 -13.75 27.57 27.15
N PRO A 26 -12.44 27.41 27.39
CA PRO A 26 -11.85 27.56 28.72
C PRO A 26 -12.03 28.96 29.33
N GLN A 27 -12.30 29.98 28.52
CA GLN A 27 -12.51 31.35 28.98
C GLN A 27 -13.97 31.59 29.44
N ILE A 28 -14.93 30.79 28.96
CA ILE A 28 -16.36 30.99 29.21
C ILE A 28 -16.79 30.38 30.54
N LEU A 29 -16.43 29.11 30.80
CA LEU A 29 -16.96 28.38 31.96
C LEU A 29 -16.47 28.86 33.34
N PRO A 30 -15.23 29.36 33.52
CA PRO A 30 -14.83 30.02 34.77
C PRO A 30 -15.66 31.26 35.09
N LEU A 31 -16.09 32.01 34.06
CA LEU A 31 -16.95 33.18 34.24
C LEU A 31 -18.37 32.77 34.61
N VAL A 32 -18.87 31.67 34.04
CA VAL A 32 -20.15 31.07 34.46
C VAL A 32 -20.10 30.63 35.93
N LEU A 33 -18.99 30.01 36.37
CA LEU A 33 -18.78 29.66 37.78
C LEU A 33 -18.66 30.87 38.68
N PHE A 34 -18.02 31.95 38.22
CA PHE A 34 -17.95 33.21 38.96
C PHE A 34 -19.35 33.81 39.17
N ILE A 35 -20.20 33.82 38.13
CA ILE A 35 -21.59 34.28 38.21
C ILE A 35 -22.39 33.38 39.15
N TRP A 36 -22.19 32.05 39.09
CA TRP A 36 -22.79 31.12 40.04
C TRP A 36 -22.42 31.51 41.47
N LYS A 37 -21.15 31.68 41.80
CA LYS A 37 -20.71 31.99 43.18
C LYS A 37 -21.29 33.30 43.71
N ASN A 38 -21.28 34.35 42.90
CA ASN A 38 -21.46 35.74 43.37
C ASN A 38 -22.84 36.35 43.08
N SER A 39 -23.76 35.66 42.39
CA SER A 39 -25.03 36.27 42.00
C SER A 39 -26.26 35.38 42.21
N ASP A 40 -27.07 35.74 43.20
CA ASP A 40 -28.30 35.02 43.53
C ASP A 40 -29.42 35.22 42.49
N THR A 41 -29.42 36.35 41.78
CA THR A 41 -30.40 36.64 40.72
C THR A 41 -30.14 35.82 39.45
N TYR A 42 -28.88 35.56 39.10
CA TYR A 42 -28.51 34.86 37.86
C TYR A 42 -28.27 33.36 38.05
N ARG A 43 -27.98 32.90 39.27
CA ARG A 43 -27.78 31.49 39.63
C ARG A 43 -28.89 30.54 39.11
N PRO A 44 -30.20 30.85 39.24
CA PRO A 44 -31.26 29.98 38.72
C PRO A 44 -31.35 29.97 37.18
N ARG A 45 -30.81 31.01 36.51
CA ARG A 45 -30.89 31.17 35.05
C ARG A 45 -29.77 30.43 34.30
N LEU A 46 -28.73 29.98 35.01
CA LEU A 46 -27.59 29.26 34.42
C LEU A 46 -27.99 27.97 33.70
N GLY A 47 -28.99 27.25 34.23
CA GLY A 47 -29.51 26.03 33.59
C GLY A 47 -30.12 26.28 32.21
N SER A 48 -30.63 27.48 31.94
CA SER A 48 -31.13 27.87 30.62
C SER A 48 -30.07 28.47 29.70
N LEU A 49 -28.91 28.87 30.26
CA LEU A 49 -27.84 29.55 29.55
C LEU A 49 -26.85 28.55 28.94
N LEU A 50 -26.47 27.51 29.68
CA LEU A 50 -25.52 26.50 29.22
C LEU A 50 -25.98 25.73 27.96
N PRO A 51 -27.26 25.35 27.82
CA PRO A 51 -27.76 24.78 26.57
C PRO A 51 -27.70 25.77 25.38
N LYS A 52 -27.80 27.08 25.63
CA LYS A 52 -27.66 28.09 24.56
C LYS A 52 -26.23 28.17 24.05
N PHE A 53 -25.24 27.99 24.92
CA PHE A 53 -23.85 27.86 24.50
C PHE A 53 -23.62 26.59 23.66
N SER A 54 -24.17 25.43 24.07
CA SER A 54 -24.14 24.21 23.25
C SER A 54 -24.76 24.46 21.87
N ASN A 55 -25.92 25.13 21.81
CA ASN A 55 -26.57 25.44 20.54
C ASN A 55 -25.74 26.40 19.67
N GLU A 56 -25.04 27.36 20.27
CA GLU A 56 -24.15 28.26 19.53
C GLU A 56 -22.95 27.50 18.96
N VAL A 57 -22.34 26.58 19.72
CA VAL A 57 -21.27 25.70 19.21
C VAL A 57 -21.77 24.91 18.00
N ILE A 58 -22.96 24.28 18.10
CA ILE A 58 -23.58 23.57 16.98
C ILE A 58 -23.79 24.49 15.77
N ARG A 59 -24.32 25.71 16.00
CA ARG A 59 -24.58 26.69 14.94
C ARG A 59 -23.30 27.11 14.21
N ARG A 60 -22.21 27.33 14.95
CA ARG A 60 -20.89 27.66 14.37
C ARG A 60 -20.32 26.51 13.55
N CYS A 61 -20.45 25.28 14.05
CA CYS A 61 -20.05 24.08 13.33
C CYS A 61 -20.86 23.90 12.03
N GLN A 62 -22.19 23.97 12.09
CA GLN A 62 -23.07 23.84 10.92
C GLN A 62 -22.78 24.91 9.86
N ALA A 63 -22.48 26.15 10.26
CA ALA A 63 -22.14 27.24 9.33
C ALA A 63 -20.83 27.01 8.54
N SER A 64 -19.95 26.13 9.03
CA SER A 64 -18.70 25.78 8.35
C SER A 64 -18.80 24.56 7.43
N ILE A 65 -19.92 23.82 7.50
CA ILE A 65 -20.10 22.58 6.77
C ILE A 65 -21.02 22.83 5.57
N PHE A 66 -20.44 22.81 4.38
CA PHE A 66 -21.16 22.90 3.12
C PHE A 66 -21.40 21.49 2.56
N PHE A 67 -22.60 20.94 2.80
CA PHE A 67 -22.92 19.59 2.36
C PHE A 67 -22.84 19.40 0.83
N GLU A 68 -23.12 20.46 0.07
CA GLU A 68 -23.03 20.43 -1.40
C GLU A 68 -21.61 20.16 -1.91
N ASP A 69 -20.58 20.55 -1.16
CA ASP A 69 -19.17 20.37 -1.52
C ASP A 69 -18.73 18.92 -1.54
N ILE A 70 -19.45 18.03 -0.84
CA ILE A 70 -19.26 16.58 -0.92
C ILE A 70 -19.49 16.11 -2.37
N PHE A 71 -20.53 16.63 -3.02
CA PHE A 71 -20.90 16.23 -4.38
C PHE A 71 -20.05 16.92 -5.46
N ASN A 72 -19.43 18.05 -5.14
CA ASN A 72 -18.56 18.80 -6.04
C ASN A 72 -17.09 18.35 -6.01
N GLY A 73 -16.77 17.32 -5.23
CA GLY A 73 -15.42 16.73 -5.16
C GLY A 73 -14.49 17.37 -4.12
N ASN A 74 -14.94 18.35 -3.34
CA ASN A 74 -14.17 19.03 -2.29
C ASN A 74 -14.27 18.30 -0.94
N VAL A 75 -14.25 16.96 -0.97
CA VAL A 75 -14.56 16.11 0.18
C VAL A 75 -13.54 16.28 1.31
N SER A 76 -12.27 16.52 1.00
CA SER A 76 -11.22 16.70 2.02
C SER A 76 -11.47 17.90 2.93
N TYR A 77 -11.98 19.01 2.39
CA TYR A 77 -12.33 20.18 3.19
C TYR A 77 -13.50 19.88 4.12
N VAL A 78 -14.53 19.22 3.61
CA VAL A 78 -15.72 18.83 4.39
C VAL A 78 -15.35 17.85 5.51
N ILE A 79 -14.48 16.87 5.25
CA ILE A 79 -13.96 15.96 6.28
C ILE A 79 -13.26 16.74 7.39
N GLN A 80 -12.39 17.70 7.03
CA GLN A 80 -11.69 18.50 8.02
C GLN A 80 -12.66 19.34 8.86
N ALA A 81 -13.61 20.04 8.23
CA ALA A 81 -14.62 20.84 8.94
C ALA A 81 -15.48 19.98 9.89
N LEU A 82 -15.83 18.76 9.49
CA LEU A 82 -16.54 17.81 10.35
C LEU A 82 -15.67 17.33 11.52
N MET A 83 -14.38 17.05 11.29
CA MET A 83 -13.43 16.66 12.34
C MET A 83 -13.24 17.78 13.36
N ASP A 84 -13.03 19.01 12.90
CA ASP A 84 -12.91 20.20 13.74
C ASP A 84 -14.19 20.42 14.55
N SER A 85 -15.36 20.19 13.95
CA SER A 85 -16.66 20.26 14.62
C SER A 85 -16.82 19.22 15.73
N VAL A 86 -16.34 17.98 15.51
CA VAL A 86 -16.33 16.93 16.53
C VAL A 86 -15.36 17.28 17.66
N GLN A 87 -14.20 17.86 17.34
CA GLN A 87 -13.22 18.31 18.33
C GLN A 87 -13.76 19.48 19.18
N ALA A 88 -14.41 20.46 18.55
CA ALA A 88 -15.08 21.56 19.25
C ALA A 88 -16.15 21.05 20.22
N GLY A 89 -16.97 20.09 19.79
CA GLY A 89 -17.98 19.45 20.64
C GLY A 89 -17.37 18.69 21.82
N ARG A 90 -16.30 17.93 21.59
CA ARG A 90 -15.53 17.23 22.66
C ARG A 90 -14.97 18.20 23.68
N ALA A 91 -14.34 19.29 23.23
CA ALA A 91 -13.81 20.30 24.14
C ALA A 91 -14.90 20.93 25.01
N TRP A 92 -16.12 21.13 24.47
CA TRP A 92 -17.24 21.64 25.25
C TRP A 92 -17.76 20.61 26.26
N GLU A 93 -17.91 19.35 25.84
CA GLU A 93 -18.29 18.23 26.72
C GLU A 93 -17.32 18.08 27.89
N ASP A 94 -16.01 18.05 27.61
CA ASP A 94 -14.97 17.92 28.62
C ASP A 94 -15.00 19.07 29.62
N GLN A 95 -15.17 20.31 29.14
CA GLN A 95 -15.20 21.48 30.00
C GLN A 95 -16.48 21.53 30.86
N ILE A 96 -17.64 21.13 30.32
CA ILE A 96 -18.89 21.00 31.10
C ILE A 96 -18.74 19.93 32.19
N ASN A 97 -18.19 18.76 31.84
CA ASN A 97 -17.94 17.69 32.79
C ASN A 97 -16.95 18.10 33.90
N SER A 98 -15.89 18.84 33.53
CA SER A 98 -14.94 19.42 34.47
C SER A 98 -15.62 20.40 35.43
N MET A 99 -16.43 21.32 34.88
CA MET A 99 -17.20 22.30 35.65
C MET A 99 -18.15 21.63 36.65
N LEU A 100 -18.90 20.61 36.22
CA LEU A 100 -19.83 19.88 37.09
C LEU A 100 -19.10 19.16 38.23
N LYS A 101 -17.93 18.56 37.96
CA LYS A 101 -17.07 17.97 38.98
C LYS A 101 -16.57 19.03 39.96
N SER A 102 -16.13 20.20 39.48
CA SER A 102 -15.68 21.31 40.32
C SER A 102 -16.79 21.85 41.22
N VAL A 103 -18.01 22.04 40.69
CA VAL A 103 -19.16 22.49 41.48
C VAL A 103 -19.49 21.47 42.56
N LYS A 104 -19.51 20.17 42.23
CA LYS A 104 -19.74 19.11 43.21
C LYS A 104 -18.71 19.14 44.33
N GLY A 105 -17.42 19.16 43.99
CA GLY A 105 -16.33 19.23 44.99
C GLY A 105 -16.39 20.49 45.86
N MET A 106 -16.72 21.65 45.28
CA MET A 106 -16.91 22.90 46.04
C MET A 106 -18.06 22.78 47.04
N ARG A 107 -19.19 22.16 46.66
CA ARG A 107 -20.34 21.99 47.56
C ARG A 107 -20.09 20.97 48.68
N ASP A 108 -19.29 19.95 48.39
CA ASP A 108 -18.95 18.91 49.37
C ASP A 108 -17.96 19.45 50.43
N HIS A 109 -16.94 20.21 50.00
CA HIS A 109 -15.82 20.63 50.86
C HIS A 109 -15.88 22.06 51.40
N ILE A 110 -16.71 22.95 50.86
CA ILE A 110 -16.79 24.37 51.28
C ILE A 110 -18.19 24.69 51.82
N GLU A 111 -18.27 25.04 53.10
CA GLU A 111 -19.55 25.30 53.80
C GLU A 111 -20.38 26.42 53.16
N GLU A 112 -19.73 27.51 52.74
CA GLU A 112 -20.37 28.65 52.07
C GLU A 112 -21.15 28.24 50.81
N TYR A 113 -20.65 27.21 50.10
CA TYR A 113 -21.22 26.76 48.83
C TYR A 113 -22.17 25.56 48.97
N ARG A 114 -22.19 24.90 50.12
CA ARG A 114 -23.02 23.71 50.38
C ARG A 114 -24.52 24.00 50.20
N ASN A 115 -24.96 25.16 50.67
CA ASN A 115 -26.36 25.60 50.64
C ASN A 115 -26.76 26.29 49.32
N LEU A 116 -25.81 26.50 48.41
CA LEU A 116 -26.10 27.15 47.14
C LEU A 116 -26.76 26.19 46.16
N GLU A 117 -27.85 26.65 45.55
CA GLU A 117 -28.63 25.85 44.62
C GLU A 117 -27.88 25.61 43.30
N TRP A 118 -27.82 24.35 42.88
CA TRP A 118 -27.33 23.92 41.56
C TRP A 118 -28.27 22.87 40.98
N LYS A 119 -28.99 23.25 39.92
CA LYS A 119 -30.04 22.45 39.24
C LYS A 119 -29.65 22.02 37.83
N VAL A 120 -28.36 21.99 37.52
CA VAL A 120 -27.86 21.76 36.16
C VAL A 120 -27.18 20.41 36.07
N ASP A 121 -27.67 19.54 35.18
CA ASP A 121 -27.04 18.27 34.85
C ASP A 121 -26.47 18.31 33.41
N ALA A 122 -25.44 17.50 33.15
CA ALA A 122 -24.93 17.24 31.81
C ALA A 122 -26.05 16.77 30.86
N LYS A 123 -27.02 16.01 31.38
CA LYS A 123 -28.19 15.51 30.63
C LYS A 123 -29.10 16.62 30.09
N ASP A 124 -29.06 17.82 30.66
CA ASP A 124 -29.88 18.93 30.19
C ASP A 124 -29.15 19.80 29.14
N ILE A 125 -27.82 19.64 29.02
CA ILE A 125 -26.95 20.50 28.22
C ILE A 125 -26.39 19.79 26.99
N LEU A 126 -25.97 18.54 27.15
CA LEU A 126 -25.17 17.81 26.16
C LEU A 126 -25.95 17.00 25.12
N PRO A 127 -27.19 16.49 25.31
CA PRO A 127 -27.79 15.55 24.36
C PRO A 127 -27.84 16.04 22.91
N LYS A 128 -28.21 17.32 22.69
CA LYS A 128 -28.24 17.91 21.35
C LYS A 128 -26.85 17.98 20.71
N LEU A 129 -25.82 18.35 21.49
CA LEU A 129 -24.44 18.41 21.02
C LEU A 129 -23.90 17.01 20.70
N LEU A 130 -24.17 16.03 21.57
CA LEU A 130 -23.74 14.65 21.36
C LEU A 130 -24.39 14.03 20.13
N ALA A 131 -25.69 14.27 19.92
CA ALA A 131 -26.40 13.86 18.71
C ALA A 131 -25.80 14.51 17.45
N PHE A 132 -25.46 15.80 17.51
CA PHE A 132 -24.78 16.51 16.41
C PHE A 132 -23.38 15.94 16.14
N MET A 133 -22.57 15.70 17.18
CA MET A 133 -21.25 15.09 17.03
C MET A 133 -21.33 13.69 16.42
N GLN A 134 -22.36 12.92 16.78
CA GLN A 134 -22.62 11.63 16.17
C GLN A 134 -22.97 11.77 14.69
N ARG A 135 -23.85 12.72 14.33
CA ARG A 135 -24.15 13.06 12.93
C ARG A 135 -22.90 13.43 12.14
N CYS A 136 -21.98 14.21 12.72
CA CYS A 136 -20.73 14.55 12.07
C CYS A 136 -19.86 13.32 11.79
N ARG A 137 -19.80 12.35 12.72
CA ARG A 137 -19.04 11.09 12.50
C ARG A 137 -19.64 10.24 11.39
N GLU A 138 -20.96 10.16 11.33
CA GLU A 138 -21.69 9.45 10.27
C GLU A 138 -21.40 10.10 8.90
N LEU A 139 -21.40 11.44 8.84
CA LEU A 139 -21.02 12.17 7.63
C LEU A 139 -19.54 12.02 7.25
N ILE A 140 -18.63 11.94 8.22
CA ILE A 140 -17.21 11.63 7.95
C ILE A 140 -17.09 10.24 7.30
N ASP A 141 -17.89 9.27 7.74
CA ASP A 141 -17.90 7.93 7.17
C ASP A 141 -18.42 7.92 5.73
N VAL A 142 -19.49 8.67 5.45
CA VAL A 142 -20.01 8.89 4.08
C VAL A 142 -18.96 9.56 3.19
N CYS A 143 -18.31 10.61 3.69
CA CYS A 143 -17.24 11.30 2.96
C CYS A 143 -16.06 10.37 2.67
N SER A 144 -15.65 9.57 3.65
CA SER A 144 -14.57 8.58 3.48
C SER A 144 -14.92 7.52 2.43
N SER A 145 -16.18 7.09 2.40
CA SER A 145 -16.72 6.19 1.38
C SER A 145 -16.72 6.85 0.00
N TYR A 146 -16.99 8.16 -0.07
CA TYR A 146 -16.86 8.92 -1.31
C TYR A 146 -15.43 9.00 -1.82
N VAL A 147 -14.44 9.18 -0.94
CA VAL A 147 -13.03 9.16 -1.37
C VAL A 147 -12.64 7.78 -1.91
N GLN A 148 -13.17 6.70 -1.33
CA GLN A 148 -12.88 5.32 -1.76
C GLN A 148 -13.55 4.93 -3.09
N PHE A 149 -14.83 5.28 -3.28
CA PHE A 149 -15.68 4.77 -4.36
C PHE A 149 -16.14 5.84 -5.36
N GLY A 150 -16.07 7.12 -5.00
CA GLY A 150 -16.56 8.24 -5.81
C GLY A 150 -15.57 8.75 -6.85
N ILE A 151 -14.27 8.62 -6.61
CA ILE A 151 -13.22 9.05 -7.56
C ILE A 151 -13.18 8.08 -8.74
N LYS A 152 -13.27 8.59 -9.98
CA LYS A 152 -13.00 7.80 -11.19
C LYS A 152 -11.57 7.28 -11.16
N LEU A 153 -11.45 6.00 -10.84
CA LEU A 153 -10.17 5.30 -10.76
C LEU A 153 -9.46 5.18 -12.11
N SER A 154 -10.14 5.45 -13.23
CA SER A 154 -9.56 5.41 -14.58
C SER A 154 -8.37 6.34 -14.79
N THR A 155 -8.14 7.32 -13.90
CA THR A 155 -6.95 8.22 -13.97
C THR A 155 -5.77 7.75 -13.12
N LYS A 156 -5.94 6.73 -12.25
CA LYS A 156 -4.93 6.36 -11.24
C LYS A 156 -4.58 4.87 -11.19
N ILE A 157 -5.34 4.02 -11.85
CA ILE A 157 -5.04 2.59 -11.96
C ILE A 157 -4.22 2.37 -13.24
N PRO A 158 -2.97 1.86 -13.16
CA PRO A 158 -2.26 1.36 -14.33
C PRO A 158 -3.11 0.29 -15.01
N LEU A 159 -3.18 0.29 -16.35
CA LEU A 159 -3.87 -0.76 -17.10
C LEU A 159 -3.36 -2.12 -16.62
N PHE A 160 -4.23 -2.86 -15.95
CA PHE A 160 -3.94 -4.24 -15.58
C PHE A 160 -3.98 -5.08 -16.86
N THR A 161 -2.83 -5.60 -17.27
CA THR A 161 -2.74 -6.43 -18.47
C THR A 161 -3.31 -7.83 -18.18
N GLY A 162 -4.25 -8.29 -19.00
CA GLY A 162 -4.79 -9.66 -18.96
C GLY A 162 -6.19 -9.80 -18.32
N PRO A 163 -6.71 -11.03 -18.22
CA PRO A 163 -8.09 -11.31 -17.76
C PRO A 163 -8.38 -10.80 -16.34
N SER A 164 -7.38 -10.86 -15.45
CA SER A 164 -7.45 -10.36 -14.07
C SER A 164 -7.72 -8.86 -14.03
N GLY A 165 -7.11 -8.12 -14.97
CA GLY A 165 -7.25 -6.69 -15.09
C GLY A 165 -8.62 -6.23 -15.55
N MET A 166 -9.13 -6.90 -16.57
CA MET A 166 -10.48 -6.64 -17.08
C MET A 166 -11.55 -6.90 -16.01
N THR A 167 -11.37 -7.98 -15.23
CA THR A 167 -12.28 -8.32 -14.13
C THR A 167 -12.23 -7.26 -13.03
N LEU A 168 -11.03 -6.80 -12.68
CA LEU A 168 -10.83 -5.74 -11.69
C LEU A 168 -11.50 -4.44 -12.13
N GLU A 169 -11.22 -4.02 -13.36
CA GLU A 169 -11.73 -2.77 -13.94
C GLU A 169 -13.26 -2.80 -14.03
N THR A 170 -13.83 -3.92 -14.47
CA THR A 170 -15.30 -4.10 -14.52
C THR A 170 -15.91 -3.99 -13.12
N SER A 171 -15.35 -4.70 -12.14
CA SER A 171 -15.84 -4.65 -10.76
C SER A 171 -15.70 -3.26 -10.12
N PHE A 172 -14.60 -2.55 -10.40
CA PHE A 172 -14.42 -1.17 -9.97
C PHE A 172 -15.47 -0.23 -10.57
N ASN A 173 -15.72 -0.35 -11.89
CA ASN A 173 -16.73 0.44 -12.58
C ASN A 173 -18.14 0.14 -12.05
N ASP A 174 -18.46 -1.13 -11.79
CA ASP A 174 -19.74 -1.55 -11.20
C ASP A 174 -19.92 -1.01 -9.78
N THR A 175 -18.88 -1.12 -8.96
CA THR A 175 -18.86 -0.59 -7.59
C THR A 175 -19.07 0.93 -7.59
N GLN A 176 -18.38 1.63 -8.49
CA GLN A 176 -18.52 3.07 -8.67
C GLN A 176 -19.93 3.45 -9.13
N ALA A 177 -20.50 2.72 -10.10
CA ALA A 177 -21.84 2.97 -10.61
C ALA A 177 -22.90 2.79 -9.51
N LYS A 178 -22.80 1.73 -8.71
CA LYS A 178 -23.67 1.50 -7.54
C LYS A 178 -23.51 2.62 -6.50
N PHE A 179 -22.28 2.97 -6.14
CA PHE A 179 -22.01 4.02 -5.17
C PHE A 179 -22.57 5.39 -5.63
N THR A 180 -22.41 5.71 -6.92
CA THR A 180 -22.95 6.95 -7.50
C THR A 180 -24.47 7.03 -7.37
N ARG A 181 -25.18 5.90 -7.49
CA ARG A 181 -26.63 5.84 -7.25
C ARG A 181 -26.98 6.11 -5.78
N TYR A 182 -26.25 5.52 -4.84
CA TYR A 182 -26.46 5.75 -3.40
C TYR A 182 -26.24 7.21 -3.01
N ILE A 183 -25.17 7.83 -3.51
CA ILE A 183 -24.89 9.25 -3.28
C ILE A 183 -25.92 10.16 -3.97
N SER A 184 -26.41 9.79 -5.16
CA SER A 184 -27.48 10.54 -5.83
C SER A 184 -28.79 10.50 -5.04
N ALA A 185 -29.11 9.36 -4.41
CA ALA A 185 -30.25 9.25 -3.50
C ALA A 185 -30.07 10.14 -2.26
N LEU A 186 -28.87 10.20 -1.69
CA LEU A 186 -28.53 11.09 -0.58
C LEU A 186 -28.71 12.57 -0.93
N LYS A 187 -28.34 12.97 -2.16
CA LYS A 187 -28.54 14.34 -2.68
C LYS A 187 -30.03 14.68 -2.83
N GLY A 188 -30.88 13.68 -3.07
CA GLY A 188 -32.32 13.85 -3.25
C GLY A 188 -33.12 13.99 -1.95
N LEU A 189 -32.48 13.92 -0.78
CA LEU A 189 -33.14 14.07 0.51
C LEU A 189 -33.70 15.48 0.68
N LYS A 190 -34.95 15.57 1.15
CA LYS A 190 -35.69 16.84 1.31
C LYS A 190 -35.50 17.52 2.67
N TYR A 191 -34.73 16.91 3.56
CA TYR A 191 -34.49 17.39 4.92
C TYR A 191 -33.01 17.76 5.12
N ASN A 192 -32.72 18.56 6.13
CA ASN A 192 -31.35 18.94 6.45
C ASN A 192 -30.63 17.80 7.17
N VAL A 193 -29.67 17.18 6.50
CA VAL A 193 -28.86 16.07 7.04
C VAL A 193 -28.04 16.51 8.26
N LEU A 194 -27.69 17.79 8.40
CA LEU A 194 -26.95 18.32 9.56
C LEU A 194 -27.84 18.58 10.79
N ASP A 195 -29.16 18.43 10.68
CA ASP A 195 -30.06 18.58 11.81
C ASP A 195 -30.06 17.32 12.69
N ALA A 196 -29.56 17.46 13.91
CA ALA A 196 -29.49 16.40 14.90
C ALA A 196 -30.85 16.02 15.51
N GLN A 197 -31.92 16.78 15.24
CA GLN A 197 -33.28 16.44 15.67
C GLN A 197 -34.05 15.63 14.61
N GLU A 198 -33.53 15.56 13.37
CA GLU A 198 -34.15 14.77 12.32
C GLU A 198 -33.86 13.29 12.53
N THR A 199 -34.91 12.52 12.81
CA THR A 199 -34.84 11.10 13.15
C THR A 199 -34.72 10.21 11.92
N LYS A 200 -35.23 10.65 10.76
CA LYS A 200 -35.22 9.87 9.51
C LYS A 200 -33.82 9.52 9.02
N TRP A 201 -32.86 10.40 9.29
CA TRP A 201 -31.46 10.16 8.92
C TRP A 201 -30.91 8.85 9.48
N HIS A 202 -31.31 8.43 10.68
CA HIS A 202 -30.79 7.20 11.26
C HIS A 202 -31.12 5.97 10.40
N GLU A 203 -32.32 5.92 9.83
CA GLU A 203 -32.74 4.85 8.92
C GLU A 203 -32.02 4.95 7.56
N ASP A 204 -31.96 6.15 6.99
CA ASP A 204 -31.30 6.40 5.71
C ASP A 204 -29.78 6.11 5.78
N TYR A 205 -29.12 6.52 6.86
CA TYR A 205 -27.70 6.26 7.10
C TYR A 205 -27.43 4.77 7.34
N THR A 206 -28.27 4.08 8.10
CA THR A 206 -28.10 2.62 8.33
C THR A 206 -28.20 1.88 7.00
N THR A 207 -29.20 2.21 6.19
CA THR A 207 -29.38 1.64 4.84
C THR A 207 -28.17 1.94 3.95
N LEU A 208 -27.69 3.18 3.96
CA LEU A 208 -26.49 3.57 3.20
C LEU A 208 -25.24 2.82 3.68
N LYS A 209 -25.09 2.65 4.99
CA LYS A 209 -23.95 1.95 5.60
C LYS A 209 -23.94 0.48 5.21
N ASP A 210 -25.08 -0.19 5.24
CA ASP A 210 -25.21 -1.59 4.81
C ASP A 210 -24.87 -1.73 3.32
N ASN A 211 -25.45 -0.87 2.48
CA ASN A 211 -25.14 -0.81 1.05
C ASN A 211 -23.65 -0.56 0.77
N ILE A 212 -22.98 0.28 1.56
CA ILE A 212 -21.54 0.53 1.46
C ILE A 212 -20.75 -0.71 1.91
N GLY A 213 -21.21 -1.42 2.95
CA GLY A 213 -20.61 -2.69 3.40
C GLY A 213 -20.62 -3.74 2.29
N ASP A 214 -21.72 -3.85 1.54
CA ASP A 214 -21.81 -4.76 0.39
C ASP A 214 -20.81 -4.38 -0.71
N LEU A 215 -20.59 -3.08 -0.95
CA LEU A 215 -19.58 -2.60 -1.91
C LEU A 215 -18.15 -2.92 -1.44
N GLU A 216 -17.88 -2.79 -0.14
CA GLU A 216 -16.60 -3.19 0.43
C GLU A 216 -16.36 -4.69 0.27
N GLN A 217 -17.37 -5.52 0.53
CA GLN A 217 -17.26 -6.97 0.35
C GLN A 217 -17.04 -7.34 -1.11
N MET A 218 -17.80 -6.73 -2.04
CA MET A 218 -17.63 -6.94 -3.48
C MET A 218 -16.21 -6.58 -3.94
N LEU A 219 -15.68 -5.45 -3.48
CA LEU A 219 -14.31 -5.04 -3.81
C LEU A 219 -13.28 -5.97 -3.16
N SER A 220 -13.45 -6.36 -1.91
CA SER A 220 -12.56 -7.33 -1.22
C SER A 220 -12.51 -8.67 -1.95
N SER A 221 -13.65 -9.23 -2.37
CA SER A 221 -13.69 -10.47 -3.16
C SER A 221 -12.99 -10.32 -4.51
N THR A 222 -13.15 -9.17 -5.16
CA THR A 222 -12.48 -8.85 -6.42
C THR A 222 -10.96 -8.77 -6.23
N ILE A 223 -10.50 -8.12 -5.16
CA ILE A 223 -9.08 -8.05 -4.80
C ILE A 223 -8.53 -9.46 -4.60
N GLY A 224 -9.20 -10.31 -3.82
CA GLY A 224 -8.79 -11.70 -3.62
C GLY A 224 -8.69 -12.48 -4.93
N ALA A 225 -9.68 -12.35 -5.82
CA ALA A 225 -9.66 -12.99 -7.13
C ALA A 225 -8.49 -12.49 -8.01
N ALA A 226 -8.18 -11.20 -7.96
CA ALA A 226 -7.07 -10.61 -8.72
C ALA A 226 -5.72 -11.25 -8.40
N PHE A 227 -5.46 -11.48 -7.11
CA PHE A 227 -4.24 -12.13 -6.65
C PHE A 227 -4.22 -13.62 -7.00
N GLN A 228 -5.38 -14.30 -7.04
CA GLN A 228 -5.45 -15.70 -7.50
C GLN A 228 -5.13 -15.86 -8.99
N TYR A 229 -5.48 -14.88 -9.83
CA TYR A 229 -5.18 -14.92 -11.26
C TYR A 229 -3.80 -14.34 -11.62
N ALA A 230 -3.05 -13.82 -10.64
CA ALA A 230 -1.70 -13.32 -10.89
C ALA A 230 -0.72 -14.51 -11.04
N ASN A 231 -0.19 -14.70 -12.24
CA ASN A 231 0.69 -15.84 -12.56
C ASN A 231 2.18 -15.50 -12.45
N SER A 232 2.54 -14.24 -12.18
CA SER A 232 3.92 -13.83 -11.99
C SER A 232 4.06 -12.90 -10.78
N VAL A 233 5.25 -12.93 -10.17
CA VAL A 233 5.61 -12.07 -9.04
C VAL A 233 5.45 -10.60 -9.44
N GLN A 234 5.91 -10.24 -10.65
CA GLN A 234 5.76 -8.89 -11.20
C GLN A 234 4.31 -8.42 -11.27
N GLN A 235 3.41 -9.23 -11.84
CA GLN A 235 1.99 -8.88 -11.95
C GLN A 235 1.34 -8.72 -10.58
N ALA A 236 1.64 -9.63 -9.64
CA ALA A 236 1.10 -9.58 -8.29
C ALA A 236 1.60 -8.31 -7.54
N LEU A 237 2.86 -7.93 -7.74
CA LEU A 237 3.44 -6.69 -7.19
C LEU A 237 2.78 -5.43 -7.77
N ASP A 238 2.52 -5.40 -9.07
CA ASP A 238 1.88 -4.25 -9.72
C ASP A 238 0.43 -4.06 -9.26
N VAL A 239 -0.32 -5.16 -9.10
CA VAL A 239 -1.64 -5.20 -8.47
C VAL A 239 -1.58 -4.68 -7.04
N TYR A 240 -0.66 -5.20 -6.25
CA TYR A 240 -0.49 -4.77 -4.86
C TYR A 240 -0.14 -3.27 -4.73
N LYS A 241 0.86 -2.78 -5.48
CA LYS A 241 1.27 -1.36 -5.47
C LYS A 241 0.13 -0.44 -5.87
N THR A 242 -0.67 -0.84 -6.87
CA THR A 242 -1.83 -0.08 -7.33
C THR A 242 -2.93 -0.05 -6.29
N LEU A 243 -3.33 -1.22 -5.78
CA LEU A 243 -4.39 -1.32 -4.77
C LEU A 243 -4.01 -0.60 -3.47
N LYS A 244 -2.75 -0.64 -3.05
CA LYS A 244 -2.26 0.09 -1.88
C LYS A 244 -2.41 1.62 -2.02
N ARG A 245 -2.28 2.16 -3.24
CA ARG A 245 -2.49 3.59 -3.52
C ARG A 245 -3.97 3.98 -3.53
N VAL A 246 -4.83 3.03 -3.92
CA VAL A 246 -6.29 3.23 -4.07
C VAL A 246 -7.04 2.93 -2.76
N ALA A 247 -6.49 2.10 -1.89
CA ALA A 247 -7.10 1.71 -0.63
C ALA A 247 -7.06 2.87 0.38
N VAL A 248 -8.23 3.35 0.78
CA VAL A 248 -8.41 4.42 1.77
C VAL A 248 -8.98 3.86 3.06
N ARG A 249 -10.04 3.04 2.98
CA ARG A 249 -10.73 2.48 4.14
C ARG A 249 -9.96 1.30 4.74
N LYS A 250 -10.10 1.14 6.07
CA LYS A 250 -9.35 0.15 6.85
C LYS A 250 -9.58 -1.28 6.34
N HIS A 251 -10.84 -1.67 6.11
CA HIS A 251 -11.16 -3.03 5.66
C HIS A 251 -10.47 -3.40 4.33
N ILE A 252 -10.47 -2.48 3.37
CA ILE A 252 -9.81 -2.68 2.07
C ILE A 252 -8.29 -2.71 2.22
N LYS A 253 -7.71 -1.82 3.05
CA LYS A 253 -6.28 -1.86 3.37
C LYS A 253 -5.87 -3.19 3.98
N ASP A 254 -6.62 -3.66 4.98
CA ASP A 254 -6.37 -4.94 5.64
C ASP A 254 -6.44 -6.09 4.63
N GLU A 255 -7.37 -6.05 3.66
CA GLU A 255 -7.48 -7.08 2.62
C GLU A 255 -6.30 -7.06 1.63
N VAL A 256 -5.83 -5.87 1.22
CA VAL A 256 -4.63 -5.75 0.37
C VAL A 256 -3.39 -6.27 1.12
N GLU A 257 -3.29 -6.01 2.42
CA GLU A 257 -2.19 -6.45 3.26
C GLU A 257 -2.19 -7.97 3.48
N LYS A 258 -3.36 -8.61 3.62
CA LYS A 258 -3.46 -10.08 3.70
C LYS A 258 -2.89 -10.78 2.47
N ASN A 259 -3.06 -10.19 1.29
CA ASN A 259 -2.60 -10.78 0.03
C ASN A 259 -1.08 -10.73 -0.17
N LYS A 260 -0.32 -10.11 0.75
CA LYS A 260 1.15 -10.21 0.77
C LYS A 260 1.65 -11.66 0.83
N SER A 261 0.97 -12.52 1.59
CA SER A 261 1.32 -13.93 1.70
C SER A 261 1.23 -14.64 0.34
N ALA A 262 0.23 -14.31 -0.49
CA ALA A 262 0.09 -14.86 -1.83
C ALA A 262 1.27 -14.46 -2.74
N ILE A 263 1.74 -13.20 -2.65
CA ILE A 263 2.93 -12.74 -3.38
C ILE A 263 4.17 -13.54 -2.96
N TRP A 264 4.33 -13.77 -1.65
CA TRP A 264 5.42 -14.60 -1.13
C TRP A 264 5.35 -16.05 -1.59
N HIS A 265 4.16 -16.64 -1.67
CA HIS A 265 3.97 -17.98 -2.21
C HIS A 265 4.35 -18.05 -3.69
N LEU A 266 3.97 -17.06 -4.51
CA LEU A 266 4.38 -16.97 -5.91
C LEU A 266 5.90 -16.84 -6.04
N PHE A 267 6.55 -16.02 -5.21
CA PHE A 267 7.99 -15.88 -5.18
C PHE A 267 8.69 -17.20 -4.84
N LYS A 268 8.30 -17.86 -3.74
CA LYS A 268 8.84 -19.17 -3.35
C LYS A 268 8.63 -20.22 -4.45
N SER A 269 7.46 -20.22 -5.08
CA SER A 269 7.15 -21.13 -6.18
C SER A 269 8.00 -20.85 -7.43
N ALA A 270 8.30 -19.59 -7.74
CA ALA A 270 9.16 -19.22 -8.86
C ALA A 270 10.60 -19.71 -8.64
N ILE A 271 11.15 -19.51 -7.44
CA ILE A 271 12.48 -20.03 -7.07
C ILE A 271 12.52 -21.56 -7.11
N ALA A 272 11.49 -22.23 -6.58
CA ALA A 272 11.39 -23.68 -6.63
C ALA A 272 11.29 -24.22 -8.08
N SER A 273 10.60 -23.50 -8.97
CA SER A 273 10.56 -23.85 -10.40
C SER A 273 11.95 -23.75 -11.04
N ILE A 274 12.70 -22.67 -10.75
CA ILE A 274 14.07 -22.51 -11.27
C ILE A 274 14.99 -23.63 -10.77
N GLN A 275 14.86 -24.01 -9.49
CA GLN A 275 15.59 -25.15 -8.93
C GLN A 275 15.22 -26.46 -9.62
N ALA A 276 13.93 -26.72 -9.85
CA ALA A 276 13.47 -27.92 -10.54
C ALA A 276 13.95 -27.97 -12.00
N ASP A 277 13.95 -26.84 -12.70
CA ASP A 277 14.48 -26.71 -14.06
C ASP A 277 15.98 -27.06 -14.09
N PHE A 278 16.74 -26.51 -13.14
CA PHE A 278 18.17 -26.80 -13.01
C PHE A 278 18.43 -28.29 -12.78
N GLU A 279 17.76 -28.91 -11.79
CA GLU A 279 17.97 -30.32 -11.46
C GLU A 279 17.57 -31.28 -12.59
N ARG A 280 16.53 -30.94 -13.35
CA ARG A 280 16.06 -31.74 -14.48
C ARG A 280 17.01 -31.65 -15.68
N GLN A 281 17.56 -30.47 -15.94
CA GLN A 281 18.29 -30.18 -17.17
C GLN A 281 19.82 -30.18 -16.99
N LYS A 282 20.36 -30.27 -15.77
CA LYS A 282 21.82 -30.23 -15.53
C LYS A 282 22.63 -31.28 -16.29
N SER A 283 22.03 -32.43 -16.61
CA SER A 283 22.69 -33.52 -17.36
C SER A 283 22.68 -33.29 -18.87
N ALA A 284 21.70 -32.56 -19.38
CA ALA A 284 21.54 -32.25 -20.81
C ALA A 284 20.86 -30.87 -20.94
N PRO A 285 21.63 -29.78 -20.77
CA PRO A 285 21.08 -28.44 -20.73
C PRO A 285 20.48 -28.08 -22.10
N PRO A 286 19.37 -27.31 -22.15
CA PRO A 286 18.71 -26.92 -23.38
C PRO A 286 19.51 -25.82 -24.09
N ILE A 287 20.65 -26.18 -24.64
CA ILE A 287 21.52 -25.29 -25.42
C ILE A 287 21.23 -25.44 -26.92
N PRO A 288 21.17 -24.33 -27.69
CA PRO A 288 21.12 -24.39 -29.14
C PRO A 288 22.27 -25.22 -29.73
N GLN A 289 22.06 -25.92 -30.85
CA GLN A 289 23.11 -26.73 -31.48
C GLN A 289 24.38 -25.94 -31.86
N GLN A 290 24.28 -24.63 -32.00
CA GLN A 290 25.41 -23.74 -32.32
C GLN A 290 26.26 -23.40 -31.10
N TRP A 291 25.77 -23.70 -29.89
CA TRP A 291 26.46 -23.34 -28.66
C TRP A 291 27.52 -24.39 -28.29
N PRO A 292 28.66 -23.94 -27.73
CA PRO A 292 29.64 -24.81 -27.13
C PRO A 292 29.05 -25.71 -26.03
N GLN A 293 29.58 -26.91 -25.84
CA GLN A 293 29.04 -27.88 -24.89
C GLN A 293 29.28 -27.44 -23.44
N TYR A 294 30.51 -27.01 -23.10
CA TYR A 294 30.86 -26.68 -21.72
C TYR A 294 30.48 -25.24 -21.39
N ALA A 295 30.91 -24.28 -22.21
CA ALA A 295 30.60 -22.87 -22.03
C ALA A 295 29.10 -22.58 -22.24
N GLY A 296 28.42 -23.29 -23.14
CA GLY A 296 26.97 -23.17 -23.31
C GLY A 296 26.21 -23.66 -22.08
N ALA A 297 26.61 -24.78 -21.49
CA ALA A 297 26.06 -25.27 -20.23
C ALA A 297 26.30 -24.29 -19.06
N ALA A 298 27.48 -23.68 -19.01
CA ALA A 298 27.81 -22.66 -18.02
C ALA A 298 27.00 -21.38 -18.18
N VAL A 299 26.84 -20.88 -19.42
CA VAL A 299 26.01 -19.70 -19.72
C VAL A 299 24.56 -19.98 -19.37
N TRP A 300 24.02 -21.14 -19.71
CA TRP A 300 22.68 -21.56 -19.29
C TRP A 300 22.52 -21.51 -17.76
N ALA A 301 23.44 -22.09 -17.00
CA ALA A 301 23.41 -22.03 -15.54
C ALA A 301 23.49 -20.57 -15.01
N ASN A 302 24.31 -19.72 -15.64
CA ASN A 302 24.39 -18.31 -15.29
C ASN A 302 23.08 -17.56 -15.56
N THR A 303 22.38 -17.85 -16.66
CA THR A 303 21.06 -17.24 -16.93
C THR A 303 20.02 -17.61 -15.86
N LEU A 304 20.12 -18.79 -15.24
CA LEU A 304 19.25 -19.15 -14.11
C LEU A 304 19.58 -18.35 -12.85
N ILE A 305 20.87 -18.08 -12.59
CA ILE A 305 21.31 -17.21 -11.49
C ILE A 305 20.78 -15.78 -11.70
N GLU A 306 20.92 -15.24 -12.91
CA GLU A 306 20.41 -13.90 -13.26
C GLU A 306 18.88 -13.82 -13.09
N ARG A 307 18.13 -14.87 -13.48
CA ARG A 307 16.69 -14.94 -13.24
C ARG A 307 16.33 -14.95 -11.75
N ILE A 308 17.11 -15.63 -10.91
CA ILE A 308 16.92 -15.61 -9.45
C ILE A 308 17.14 -14.18 -8.93
N GLU A 309 18.20 -13.50 -9.39
CA GLU A 309 18.52 -12.13 -9.00
C GLU A 309 17.45 -11.13 -9.40
N GLU A 310 16.89 -11.27 -10.60
CA GLU A 310 15.75 -10.49 -11.05
C GLU A 310 14.55 -10.65 -10.09
N GLN A 311 14.19 -11.88 -9.74
CA GLN A 311 13.06 -12.12 -8.82
C GLN A 311 13.32 -11.54 -7.41
N VAL A 312 14.56 -11.61 -6.91
CA VAL A 312 14.95 -11.01 -5.62
C VAL A 312 14.86 -9.50 -5.69
N GLY A 313 15.40 -8.88 -6.75
CA GLY A 313 15.35 -7.43 -6.96
C GLY A 313 13.92 -6.88 -7.00
N LEU A 314 12.99 -7.58 -7.65
CA LEU A 314 11.57 -7.19 -7.67
C LEU A 314 10.95 -7.08 -6.28
N ILE A 315 11.32 -7.98 -5.38
CA ILE A 315 10.82 -7.99 -4.00
C ILE A 315 11.50 -6.90 -3.17
N GLU A 316 12.82 -6.74 -3.29
CA GLU A 316 13.58 -5.69 -2.58
C GLU A 316 13.08 -4.28 -2.95
N ASP A 317 12.90 -4.01 -4.26
CA ASP A 317 12.39 -2.73 -4.77
C ASP A 317 10.94 -2.43 -4.36
N SER A 318 10.17 -3.46 -4.02
CA SER A 318 8.77 -3.29 -3.64
C SER A 318 8.57 -2.79 -2.21
N GLY A 319 9.60 -2.87 -1.36
CA GLY A 319 9.49 -2.52 0.06
C GLY A 319 8.44 -3.35 0.81
N LEU A 320 8.16 -4.58 0.34
CA LEU A 320 7.28 -5.51 1.02
C LEU A 320 7.90 -5.90 2.37
N SER A 321 7.22 -5.54 3.46
CA SER A 321 7.55 -6.10 4.77
C SER A 321 7.39 -7.60 4.72
N PHE A 322 8.41 -8.33 5.14
CA PHE A 322 8.33 -9.76 5.36
C PHE A 322 7.24 -10.07 6.40
N VAL A 323 6.59 -11.21 6.23
CA VAL A 323 5.63 -11.75 7.20
C VAL A 323 6.36 -12.10 8.50
N SER A 324 7.62 -12.57 8.40
CA SER A 324 8.52 -12.80 9.53
C SER A 324 9.98 -12.68 9.11
N GLU A 325 10.82 -12.15 10.00
CA GLU A 325 12.29 -12.12 9.83
C GLU A 325 12.88 -13.55 9.73
N ALA A 326 12.26 -14.54 10.36
CA ALA A 326 12.69 -15.93 10.27
C ALA A 326 12.46 -16.52 8.86
N GLU A 327 11.31 -16.23 8.25
CA GLU A 327 10.99 -16.72 6.89
C GLU A 327 11.86 -16.04 5.82
N LYS A 328 12.25 -14.79 6.06
CA LYS A 328 13.23 -14.09 5.24
C LYS A 328 14.56 -14.82 5.25
N GLN A 329 15.13 -15.03 6.44
CA GLN A 329 16.44 -15.66 6.59
C GLN A 329 16.48 -17.08 6.03
N GLU A 330 15.40 -17.84 6.16
CA GLU A 330 15.29 -19.18 5.55
C GLU A 330 15.26 -19.12 4.02
N SER A 331 14.50 -18.18 3.45
CA SER A 331 14.42 -17.98 2.00
C SER A 331 15.77 -17.51 1.44
N ASP A 332 16.44 -16.56 2.09
CA ASP A 332 17.74 -16.03 1.70
C ASP A 332 18.80 -17.14 1.72
N LYS A 333 18.84 -17.97 2.78
CA LYS A 333 19.74 -19.14 2.86
C LYS A 333 19.49 -20.13 1.72
N THR A 334 18.22 -20.41 1.41
CA THR A 334 17.85 -21.34 0.33
C THR A 334 18.29 -20.81 -1.03
N ILE A 335 18.10 -19.52 -1.28
CA ILE A 335 18.52 -18.84 -2.51
C ILE A 335 20.05 -18.85 -2.63
N GLU A 336 20.77 -18.54 -1.55
CA GLU A 336 22.23 -18.53 -1.54
C GLU A 336 22.80 -19.94 -1.78
N MET A 337 22.24 -20.97 -1.14
CA MET A 337 22.60 -22.36 -1.40
C MET A 337 22.35 -22.76 -2.86
N LEU A 338 21.21 -22.37 -3.44
CA LEU A 338 20.89 -22.65 -4.84
C LEU A 338 21.88 -21.98 -5.80
N LYS A 339 22.18 -20.69 -5.59
CA LYS A 339 23.18 -19.95 -6.36
C LYS A 339 24.55 -20.61 -6.26
N ASN A 340 24.98 -20.98 -5.05
CA ASN A 340 26.26 -21.65 -4.83
C ASN A 340 26.35 -22.98 -5.57
N ASN A 341 25.28 -23.78 -5.59
CA ASN A 341 25.22 -25.03 -6.35
C ASN A 341 25.37 -24.78 -7.86
N MET A 342 24.72 -23.76 -8.41
CA MET A 342 24.85 -23.38 -9.82
C MET A 342 26.25 -22.87 -10.15
N VAL A 343 26.87 -22.08 -9.27
CA VAL A 343 28.26 -21.60 -9.43
C VAL A 343 29.25 -22.77 -9.39
N LEU A 344 29.05 -23.74 -8.50
CA LEU A 344 29.87 -24.96 -8.45
C LEU A 344 29.73 -25.78 -9.74
N TYR A 345 28.52 -25.88 -10.29
CA TYR A 345 28.29 -26.51 -11.59
C TYR A 345 29.06 -25.81 -12.73
N ILE A 346 29.06 -24.47 -12.76
CA ILE A 346 29.83 -23.68 -13.73
C ILE A 346 31.34 -23.97 -13.58
N LYS A 347 31.87 -23.95 -12.34
CA LYS A 347 33.29 -24.23 -12.05
C LYS A 347 33.71 -25.65 -12.44
N ASN A 348 32.83 -26.62 -12.22
CA ASN A 348 33.08 -28.01 -12.61
C ASN A 348 33.12 -28.16 -14.13
N ASN A 349 32.19 -27.54 -14.87
CA ASN A 349 32.23 -27.53 -16.34
C ASN A 349 33.50 -26.85 -16.87
N PHE A 350 33.93 -25.75 -16.23
CA PHE A 350 35.17 -25.08 -16.59
C PHE A 350 36.40 -25.97 -16.38
N SER A 351 36.45 -26.68 -15.24
CA SER A 351 37.55 -27.61 -14.93
C SER A 351 37.58 -28.82 -15.87
N GLN A 352 36.41 -29.34 -16.27
CA GLN A 352 36.31 -30.40 -17.28
C GLN A 352 36.76 -29.90 -18.65
N TRP A 353 36.35 -28.69 -19.06
CA TRP A 353 36.80 -28.08 -20.29
C TRP A 353 38.31 -27.88 -20.33
N LEU A 354 38.94 -27.40 -19.24
CA LEU A 354 40.40 -27.29 -19.14
C LEU A 354 41.08 -28.64 -19.38
N ARG A 355 40.61 -29.70 -18.71
CA ARG A 355 41.20 -31.04 -18.84
C ARG A 355 40.97 -31.67 -20.21
N GLU A 356 39.78 -31.52 -20.78
CA GLU A 356 39.39 -32.26 -21.99
C GLU A 356 39.70 -31.51 -23.27
N ALA A 357 39.54 -30.19 -23.28
CA ALA A 357 39.68 -29.36 -24.47
C ALA A 357 41.01 -28.58 -24.53
N VAL A 358 41.66 -28.27 -23.40
CA VAL A 358 42.94 -27.55 -23.40
C VAL A 358 44.13 -28.49 -23.33
N GLU A 359 44.11 -29.51 -22.46
CA GLU A 359 45.25 -30.44 -22.32
C GLU A 359 45.39 -31.43 -23.50
N ASN A 360 44.30 -31.71 -24.23
CA ASN A 360 44.31 -32.67 -25.36
C ASN A 360 44.50 -32.01 -26.74
N VAL A 361 44.70 -30.69 -26.80
CA VAL A 361 44.91 -29.97 -28.05
C VAL A 361 46.40 -29.75 -28.26
N ASP A 362 46.90 -30.27 -29.38
CA ASP A 362 48.27 -30.04 -29.81
C ASP A 362 48.35 -28.72 -30.60
N PHE A 363 48.75 -27.64 -29.92
CA PHE A 363 48.87 -26.31 -30.49
C PHE A 363 49.92 -26.23 -31.63
N GLU A 364 50.79 -27.23 -31.79
CA GLU A 364 51.73 -27.32 -32.91
C GLU A 364 51.03 -27.53 -34.26
N GLN A 365 49.79 -28.03 -34.28
CA GLN A 365 49.06 -28.28 -35.54
C GLN A 365 48.58 -27.01 -36.26
N LEU A 366 48.49 -25.87 -35.56
CA LEU A 366 48.17 -24.56 -36.15
C LEU A 366 49.32 -24.00 -36.99
N LYS A 367 50.56 -24.41 -36.71
CA LYS A 367 51.75 -24.00 -37.48
C LYS A 367 51.81 -24.65 -38.87
N ASN A 368 50.96 -25.65 -39.14
CA ASN A 368 50.85 -26.29 -40.44
C ASN A 368 49.89 -25.50 -41.34
N GLY A 369 50.30 -25.23 -42.59
CA GLY A 369 49.50 -24.46 -43.54
C GLY A 369 48.03 -24.94 -43.66
N VAL A 370 47.12 -23.97 -43.75
CA VAL A 370 45.67 -24.16 -43.57
C VAL A 370 44.98 -24.93 -44.72
N LEU A 371 45.69 -25.18 -45.83
CA LEU A 371 45.16 -25.83 -47.03
C LEU A 371 46.04 -27.00 -47.47
N PHE A 372 45.41 -28.17 -47.68
CA PHE A 372 46.02 -29.30 -48.37
C PHE A 372 45.07 -29.86 -49.45
N LEU A 373 45.66 -30.32 -50.55
CA LEU A 373 44.97 -31.12 -51.57
C LEU A 373 45.01 -32.59 -51.15
N ARG A 374 43.85 -33.22 -50.92
CA ARG A 374 43.81 -34.68 -50.74
C ARG A 374 43.89 -35.33 -52.12
N GLN A 375 45.03 -35.91 -52.48
CA GLN A 375 45.10 -36.80 -53.65
C GLN A 375 44.50 -38.16 -53.26
N THR A 376 43.19 -38.31 -53.37
CA THR A 376 42.55 -39.63 -53.48
C THR A 376 42.29 -39.87 -54.97
N PRO A 377 42.55 -41.08 -55.54
CA PRO A 377 42.41 -41.29 -56.98
C PRO A 377 40.97 -41.02 -57.42
N GLY A 378 40.72 -39.89 -58.11
CA GLY A 378 39.43 -39.57 -58.73
C GLY A 378 38.65 -38.36 -58.16
N GLN A 379 39.05 -37.73 -57.05
CA GLN A 379 38.39 -36.50 -56.57
C GLN A 379 39.40 -35.44 -56.12
N GLN A 380 39.57 -34.39 -56.92
CA GLN A 380 40.28 -33.17 -56.53
C GLN A 380 39.34 -32.28 -55.72
N MET A 381 39.16 -32.57 -54.43
CA MET A 381 38.45 -31.68 -53.51
C MET A 381 39.43 -31.04 -52.55
N LEU A 382 39.44 -29.70 -52.52
CA LEU A 382 40.12 -28.91 -51.49
C LEU A 382 39.39 -29.13 -50.16
N ARG A 383 40.11 -29.49 -49.11
CA ARG A 383 39.59 -29.47 -47.74
C ARG A 383 40.47 -28.55 -46.89
N CYS A 384 39.82 -27.71 -46.10
CA CYS A 384 40.48 -26.91 -45.08
C CYS A 384 41.10 -27.85 -44.04
N ASN A 385 42.41 -27.75 -43.81
CA ASN A 385 43.13 -28.55 -42.82
C ASN A 385 43.09 -27.87 -41.46
N PHE A 386 41.90 -27.41 -41.07
CA PHE A 386 41.69 -26.80 -39.78
C PHE A 386 41.02 -27.82 -38.87
N GLU A 387 41.67 -28.15 -37.74
CA GLU A 387 41.15 -29.17 -36.84
C GLU A 387 39.82 -28.71 -36.22
N VAL A 388 38.79 -29.54 -36.32
CA VAL A 388 37.46 -29.25 -35.76
C VAL A 388 37.52 -29.02 -34.24
N LYS A 389 38.52 -29.62 -33.56
CA LYS A 389 38.75 -29.42 -32.11
C LYS A 389 39.18 -28.00 -31.79
N LEU A 390 39.99 -27.37 -32.63
CA LEU A 390 40.42 -25.97 -32.48
C LEU A 390 39.26 -24.99 -32.70
N LEU A 391 38.40 -25.23 -33.69
CA LEU A 391 37.18 -24.43 -33.88
C LEU A 391 36.26 -24.49 -32.66
N ARG A 392 36.12 -25.69 -32.06
CA ARG A 392 35.37 -25.86 -30.80
C ARG A 392 36.03 -25.09 -29.66
N LEU A 393 37.35 -25.15 -29.53
CA LEU A 393 38.10 -24.42 -28.52
C LEU A 393 37.89 -22.90 -28.64
N PHE A 394 38.02 -22.32 -29.83
CA PHE A 394 37.79 -20.88 -30.02
C PHE A 394 36.37 -20.46 -29.71
N ASN A 395 35.38 -21.27 -30.11
CA ASN A 395 33.98 -21.00 -29.78
C ASN A 395 33.73 -21.09 -28.26
N GLU A 396 34.29 -22.10 -27.57
CA GLU A 396 34.22 -22.21 -26.11
C GLU A 396 34.84 -20.98 -25.42
N VAL A 397 36.04 -20.56 -25.83
CA VAL A 397 36.75 -19.39 -25.25
C VAL A 397 35.92 -18.11 -25.38
N GLN A 398 35.28 -17.86 -26.53
CA GLN A 398 34.43 -16.68 -26.71
C GLN A 398 33.23 -16.63 -25.74
N TYR A 399 32.67 -17.78 -25.38
CA TYR A 399 31.56 -17.84 -24.43
C TYR A 399 32.06 -17.79 -22.98
N TRP A 400 33.20 -18.40 -22.67
CA TRP A 400 33.84 -18.25 -21.35
C TRP A 400 34.25 -16.80 -21.05
N GLN A 401 34.65 -16.03 -22.06
CA GLN A 401 34.93 -14.59 -21.92
C GLN A 401 33.71 -13.77 -21.47
N LYS A 402 32.48 -14.24 -21.74
CA LYS A 402 31.25 -13.60 -21.27
C LYS A 402 30.96 -13.86 -19.78
N LEU A 403 31.71 -14.78 -19.15
CA LEU A 403 31.60 -15.15 -17.73
C LEU A 403 32.89 -14.83 -16.94
N PRO A 404 33.40 -13.59 -16.98
CA PRO A 404 34.70 -13.25 -16.40
C PRO A 404 34.73 -13.38 -14.87
N THR A 405 33.58 -13.27 -14.22
CA THR A 405 33.44 -13.27 -12.75
C THR A 405 33.59 -14.67 -12.15
N ILE A 406 33.39 -15.74 -12.94
CA ILE A 406 33.32 -17.12 -12.43
C ILE A 406 34.46 -17.99 -12.99
N ALA A 407 34.93 -17.72 -14.21
CA ALA A 407 35.97 -18.50 -14.88
C ALA A 407 37.09 -17.59 -15.40
N GLN A 408 38.29 -17.70 -14.82
CA GLN A 408 39.49 -17.06 -15.35
C GLN A 408 40.15 -17.98 -16.38
N ILE A 409 40.07 -17.60 -17.64
CA ILE A 409 40.72 -18.33 -18.73
C ILE A 409 42.24 -18.18 -18.57
N PRO A 410 43.04 -19.28 -18.67
CA PRO A 410 44.48 -19.19 -18.62
C PRO A 410 45.05 -18.20 -19.65
N THR A 411 46.00 -17.37 -19.23
CA THR A 411 46.61 -16.33 -20.07
C THR A 411 47.25 -16.88 -21.33
N GLU A 412 47.74 -18.12 -21.28
CA GLU A 412 48.29 -18.85 -22.43
C GLU A 412 47.23 -19.03 -23.51
N VAL A 413 46.07 -19.61 -23.16
CA VAL A 413 44.95 -19.82 -24.09
C VAL A 413 44.45 -18.49 -24.66
N LEU A 414 44.36 -17.45 -23.83
CA LEU A 414 43.96 -16.11 -24.29
C LEU A 414 44.93 -15.49 -25.28
N LYS A 415 46.25 -15.60 -25.05
CA LYS A 415 47.27 -15.13 -26.01
C LYS A 415 47.18 -15.88 -27.33
N PHE A 416 47.04 -17.21 -27.28
CA PHE A 416 46.90 -18.05 -28.47
C PHE A 416 45.63 -17.75 -29.28
N VAL A 417 44.50 -17.41 -28.65
CA VAL A 417 43.26 -17.03 -29.35
C VAL A 417 43.37 -15.64 -29.99
N ILE A 418 44.10 -14.71 -29.37
CA ILE A 418 44.26 -13.32 -29.87
C ILE A 418 45.30 -13.25 -31.00
N GLU A 419 46.36 -14.06 -30.94
CA GLU A 419 47.45 -14.05 -31.92
C GLU A 419 47.12 -14.74 -33.26
N GLU A 420 46.14 -15.66 -33.30
CA GLU A 420 45.83 -16.48 -34.50
C GLU A 420 44.47 -16.15 -35.16
N ILE A 421 43.66 -15.25 -34.58
CA ILE A 421 42.36 -14.81 -35.16
C ILE A 421 42.46 -13.46 -35.91
N ILE A 422 43.57 -12.74 -35.77
CA ILE A 422 43.88 -11.50 -36.51
C ILE A 422 44.84 -11.84 -37.64
#